data_AF-K1T431-F1
#
_entry.id   AF-K1T431-F1
#
_cell.length_a   1.000
_cell.length_b   1.000
_cell.length_c   1.000
_cell.angle_alpha   90.00
_cell.angle_beta   90.00
_cell.angle_gamma   90.00
#
_symmetry.space_group_name_H-M   'P 1'
#
loop_
_entity.id
_entity.type
_entity.pdbx_description
1 polymer ?
#
loop_
_entity_poly.entity_id
_entity_poly.type
_entity_poly.pdbx_seq_one_letter_code
_entity_poly.pdbx_strand_id
1 'polypeptide(L)'
;AKEIKATQTTIPFFKSNNFDYADLVSFMGEHAQTAGWILFVIITIFVVTAVSNGANLNDGMDGMAAGNSAIIGLTLGILAYVSSHIEYAGYLNIMYIPGSEELVIFICAFIGALIGFLWYNAYPAQVFMGDTGSLTIGGIIAVYAIIIHKELLIPILCGIFLVENLSVILQRLYYKAGKRKGV
;
A
#
# COMPACT_ATOMS: atom_id res chain seq x y z
N ALA A 1 -12.87 -20.19 15.70
CA ALA A 1 -11.49 -19.68 15.75
C ALA A 1 -11.46 -18.50 16.71
N LYS A 2 -10.51 -18.45 17.64
CA LYS A 2 -10.35 -17.26 18.49
C LYS A 2 -9.80 -16.16 17.58
N GLU A 3 -10.55 -15.08 17.35
CA GLU A 3 -10.04 -13.93 16.58
C GLU A 3 -8.90 -13.29 17.36
N ILE A 4 -7.67 -13.67 17.02
CA ILE A 4 -6.48 -13.03 17.55
C ILE A 4 -6.34 -11.72 16.78
N LYS A 5 -6.60 -10.58 17.43
CA LYS A 5 -6.31 -9.26 16.87
C LYS A 5 -4.78 -9.15 16.71
N ALA A 6 -4.28 -9.40 15.51
CA ALA A 6 -2.85 -9.34 15.21
C ALA A 6 -2.47 -7.90 14.87
N THR A 7 -1.73 -7.25 15.78
CA THR A 7 -1.04 -5.96 15.57
C THR A 7 0.38 -6.18 15.05
N GLN A 8 0.67 -7.36 14.51
CA GLN A 8 1.98 -7.70 13.99
C GLN A 8 2.09 -7.31 12.53
N THR A 9 3.26 -6.87 12.10
CA THR A 9 3.61 -6.59 10.70
C THR A 9 5.02 -7.07 10.40
N THR A 10 5.40 -7.11 9.12
CA THR A 10 6.73 -7.51 8.70
C THR A 10 7.59 -6.28 8.41
N ILE A 11 8.69 -6.11 9.14
CA ILE A 11 9.73 -5.13 8.78
C ILE A 11 10.40 -5.60 7.49
N PRO A 12 10.51 -4.75 6.46
CA PRO A 12 11.20 -5.15 5.25
C PRO A 12 12.71 -5.26 5.45
N PHE A 13 13.33 -6.28 4.87
CA PHE A 13 14.79 -6.48 4.74
C PHE A 13 15.61 -6.79 6.00
N PHE A 14 15.00 -7.05 7.16
CA PHE A 14 15.73 -7.51 8.36
C PHE A 14 15.70 -9.07 8.49
N LYS A 15 16.35 -9.64 9.51
CA LYS A 15 16.10 -11.04 9.95
C LYS A 15 15.29 -11.00 11.24
N SER A 16 14.28 -11.88 11.37
CA SER A 16 13.31 -11.90 12.48
C SER A 16 12.40 -10.66 12.54
N ASN A 17 11.56 -10.50 11.51
CA ASN A 17 10.96 -9.19 11.16
C ASN A 17 9.55 -8.97 11.66
N ASN A 18 9.02 -9.84 12.51
CA ASN A 18 7.69 -9.65 13.05
C ASN A 18 7.77 -8.51 14.07
N PHE A 19 7.18 -7.39 13.72
CA PHE A 19 7.09 -6.19 14.54
C PHE A 19 5.68 -6.05 15.08
N ASP A 20 5.52 -5.93 16.39
CA ASP A 20 4.23 -5.63 16.98
C ASP A 20 4.10 -4.12 17.22
N TYR A 21 3.01 -3.50 16.75
CA TYR A 21 2.73 -2.10 17.06
C TYR A 21 2.62 -1.85 18.58
N ALA A 22 2.34 -2.89 19.39
CA ALA A 22 2.39 -2.82 20.84
C ALA A 22 3.79 -2.51 21.40
N ASP A 23 4.87 -2.88 20.69
CA ASP A 23 6.24 -2.64 21.14
C ASP A 23 6.58 -1.14 21.18
N LEU A 24 6.03 -0.36 20.25
CA LEU A 24 6.19 1.12 20.22
C LEU A 24 5.56 1.82 21.41
N VAL A 25 4.53 1.19 21.99
CA VAL A 25 3.74 1.72 23.10
C VAL A 25 3.92 0.93 24.39
N SER A 26 4.97 0.13 24.45
CA SER A 26 5.34 -0.69 25.61
C SER A 26 5.51 0.13 26.89
N PHE A 27 5.83 1.42 26.78
CA PHE A 27 5.88 2.36 27.92
C PHE A 27 4.53 2.56 28.64
N MET A 28 3.40 2.15 28.05
CA MET A 28 2.06 2.22 28.65
C MET A 28 1.69 0.99 29.50
N GLY A 29 2.63 0.06 29.73
CA GLY A 29 2.47 -1.05 30.66
C GLY A 29 1.25 -1.92 30.31
N GLU A 30 0.32 -2.08 31.25
CA GLU A 30 -0.90 -2.89 31.08
C GLU A 30 -1.81 -2.43 29.91
N HIS A 31 -1.67 -1.18 29.46
CA HIS A 31 -2.46 -0.64 28.34
C HIS A 31 -1.77 -0.74 26.98
N ALA A 32 -0.56 -1.31 26.90
CA ALA A 32 0.24 -1.35 25.67
C ALA A 32 -0.49 -2.06 24.50
N GLN A 33 -1.19 -3.17 24.75
CA GLN A 33 -1.93 -3.89 23.71
C GLN A 33 -3.07 -3.04 23.11
N THR A 34 -3.85 -2.39 23.97
CA THR A 34 -4.98 -1.54 23.56
C THR A 34 -4.49 -0.32 22.80
N ALA A 35 -3.42 0.31 23.30
CA ALA A 35 -2.81 1.44 22.62
C ALA A 35 -2.16 1.05 21.30
N GLY A 36 -1.56 -0.13 21.20
CA GLY A 36 -0.96 -0.66 19.97
C GLY A 36 -2.03 -0.89 18.90
N TRP A 37 -3.21 -1.37 19.31
CA TRP A 37 -4.36 -1.50 18.41
C TRP A 37 -4.88 -0.14 17.93
N ILE A 38 -5.00 0.85 18.82
CA ILE A 38 -5.40 2.22 18.43
C ILE A 38 -4.39 2.81 17.45
N LEU A 39 -3.09 2.66 17.73
CA LEU A 39 -2.01 3.12 16.87
C LEU A 39 -2.09 2.46 15.48
N PHE A 40 -2.30 1.14 15.43
CA PHE A 40 -2.47 0.41 14.17
C PHE A 40 -3.65 0.93 13.33
N VAL A 41 -4.79 1.24 13.97
CA VAL A 41 -5.95 1.84 13.28
C VAL A 41 -5.61 3.21 12.71
N ILE A 42 -4.94 4.08 13.49
CA ILE A 42 -4.53 5.41 13.03
C ILE A 42 -3.57 5.29 11.84
N ILE A 43 -2.59 4.39 11.91
CA ILE A 43 -1.63 4.14 10.83
C ILE A 43 -2.35 3.59 9.60
N THR A 44 -3.29 2.67 9.77
CA THR A 44 -4.10 2.13 8.67
C THR A 44 -4.88 3.24 7.96
N ILE A 45 -5.57 4.10 8.70
CA ILE A 45 -6.30 5.24 8.13
C ILE A 45 -5.32 6.16 7.36
N PHE A 46 -4.18 6.46 7.96
CA PHE A 46 -3.16 7.30 7.33
C PHE A 46 -2.61 6.69 6.03
N VAL A 47 -2.22 5.42 6.04
CA VAL A 47 -1.67 4.71 4.88
C VAL A 47 -2.69 4.64 3.76
N VAL A 48 -3.94 4.22 4.05
CA VAL A 48 -5.00 4.15 3.03
C VAL A 48 -5.27 5.52 2.43
N THR A 49 -5.40 6.57 3.27
CA THR A 49 -5.63 7.93 2.78
C THR A 49 -4.46 8.44 1.94
N ALA A 50 -3.21 8.22 2.38
CA ALA A 50 -2.03 8.69 1.67
C ALA A 50 -1.87 8.01 0.30
N VAL A 51 -2.06 6.69 0.23
CA VAL A 51 -1.91 5.93 -1.02
C VAL A 51 -3.07 6.20 -1.99
N SER A 52 -4.32 6.30 -1.51
CA SER A 52 -5.46 6.67 -2.35
C SER A 52 -5.28 8.03 -2.99
N ASN A 53 -4.93 9.06 -2.21
CA ASN A 53 -4.68 10.40 -2.75
C ASN A 53 -3.43 10.42 -3.65
N GLY A 54 -2.40 9.64 -3.33
CA GLY A 54 -1.21 9.54 -4.16
C GLY A 54 -1.48 8.91 -5.53
N ALA A 55 -2.29 7.85 -5.57
CA ALA A 55 -2.74 7.26 -6.83
C ALA A 55 -3.59 8.23 -7.66
N ASN A 56 -4.40 9.07 -7.01
CA ASN A 56 -5.19 10.11 -7.67
C ASN A 56 -4.30 11.23 -8.26
N LEU A 57 -3.28 11.70 -7.55
CA LEU A 57 -2.33 12.67 -8.12
C LEU A 57 -1.48 12.07 -9.26
N ASN A 58 -1.18 10.78 -9.19
CA ASN A 58 -0.44 10.05 -10.23
C ASN A 58 -1.25 9.82 -11.52
N ASP A 59 -2.57 10.04 -11.51
CA ASP A 59 -3.44 9.91 -12.68
C ASP A 59 -3.39 11.14 -13.62
N GLY A 60 -2.37 11.98 -13.50
CA GLY A 60 -2.19 13.19 -14.31
C GLY A 60 -1.62 12.97 -15.72
N MET A 61 -1.12 11.76 -16.01
CA MET A 61 -0.52 11.39 -17.30
C MET A 61 -1.04 10.05 -17.82
N ASP A 62 -1.23 9.97 -19.15
CA ASP A 62 -1.71 8.77 -19.85
C ASP A 62 -0.94 7.50 -19.46
N GLY A 63 -1.66 6.49 -18.97
CA GLY A 63 -1.13 5.18 -18.63
C GLY A 63 -0.32 5.12 -17.33
N MET A 64 -0.04 6.24 -16.67
CA MET A 64 0.88 6.28 -15.54
C MET A 64 0.30 5.63 -14.28
N ALA A 65 -0.93 5.99 -13.90
CA ALA A 65 -1.59 5.41 -12.72
C ALA A 65 -1.86 3.91 -12.90
N ALA A 66 -2.43 3.51 -14.04
CA ALA A 66 -2.72 2.10 -14.33
C ALA A 66 -1.44 1.25 -14.43
N GLY A 67 -0.42 1.75 -15.13
CA GLY A 67 0.86 1.05 -15.32
C GLY A 67 1.61 0.82 -14.01
N ASN A 68 1.80 1.88 -13.20
CA ASN A 68 2.46 1.77 -11.90
C ASN A 68 1.69 0.83 -10.97
N SER A 69 0.36 0.94 -10.94
CA SER A 69 -0.50 0.11 -10.09
C SER A 69 -0.49 -1.36 -10.49
N ALA A 70 -0.35 -1.69 -11.77
CA ALA A 70 -0.24 -3.07 -12.23
C ALA A 70 1.07 -3.72 -11.75
N ILE A 71 2.18 -2.99 -11.77
CA ILE A 71 3.49 -3.44 -11.26
C ILE A 71 3.43 -3.65 -9.73
N ILE A 72 2.83 -2.70 -9.01
CA ILE A 72 2.62 -2.82 -7.56
C ILE A 72 1.74 -4.03 -7.24
N GLY A 73 0.62 -4.18 -7.95
CA GLY A 73 -0.30 -5.31 -7.80
C GLY A 73 0.40 -6.65 -8.04
N LEU A 74 1.22 -6.76 -9.09
CA LEU A 74 2.01 -7.97 -9.37
C LEU A 74 2.94 -8.31 -8.21
N THR A 75 3.64 -7.30 -7.70
CA THR A 75 4.58 -7.48 -6.57
C THR A 75 3.84 -7.94 -5.31
N LEU A 76 2.71 -7.30 -4.99
CA LEU A 76 1.86 -7.69 -3.87
C LEU A 76 1.26 -9.09 -4.04
N GLY A 77 0.90 -9.49 -5.26
CA GLY A 77 0.40 -10.83 -5.57
C GLY A 77 1.45 -11.91 -5.38
N ILE A 78 2.69 -11.67 -5.83
CA ILE A 78 3.82 -12.57 -5.56
C ILE A 78 4.04 -12.70 -4.04
N LEU A 79 4.05 -11.57 -3.32
CA LEU A 79 4.22 -11.56 -1.86
C LEU A 79 3.11 -12.31 -1.13
N ALA A 80 1.86 -12.18 -1.58
CA ALA A 80 0.74 -12.93 -1.04
C ALA A 80 0.93 -14.45 -1.27
N TYR A 81 1.26 -14.85 -2.51
CA TYR A 81 1.45 -16.25 -2.86
C TYR A 81 2.57 -16.94 -2.06
N VAL A 82 3.71 -16.27 -1.90
CA VAL A 82 4.81 -16.87 -1.10
C VAL A 82 4.50 -16.87 0.40
N SER A 83 3.68 -15.94 0.89
CA SER A 83 3.24 -15.90 2.29
C SER A 83 2.13 -16.93 2.57
N SER A 84 1.44 -17.43 1.54
CA SER A 84 0.37 -18.42 1.66
C SER A 84 0.85 -19.87 1.74
N HIS A 85 2.15 -20.14 1.52
CA HIS A 85 2.71 -21.48 1.54
C HIS A 85 3.71 -21.62 2.70
N ILE A 86 3.51 -22.61 3.57
CA ILE A 86 4.35 -22.81 4.77
C ILE A 86 5.83 -23.02 4.39
N GLU A 87 6.11 -23.80 3.36
CA GLU A 87 7.47 -24.10 2.92
C GLU A 87 8.20 -22.86 2.41
N TYR A 88 7.54 -22.06 1.56
CA TYR A 88 8.12 -20.83 1.02
C TYR A 88 8.26 -19.76 2.10
N ALA A 89 7.27 -19.61 2.98
CA ALA A 89 7.33 -18.68 4.09
C ALA A 89 8.50 -19.02 5.04
N GLY A 90 8.69 -20.30 5.35
CA GLY A 90 9.81 -20.79 6.15
C GLY A 90 11.17 -20.59 5.46
N TYR A 91 11.27 -20.87 4.16
CA TYR A 91 12.51 -20.68 3.39
C TYR A 91 12.92 -19.21 3.28
N LEU A 92 11.96 -18.32 2.97
CA LEU A 92 12.19 -16.89 2.79
C LEU A 92 12.25 -16.13 4.12
N ASN A 93 11.97 -16.79 5.25
CA ASN A 93 11.87 -16.19 6.58
C ASN A 93 10.89 -15.00 6.62
N ILE A 94 9.69 -15.22 6.06
CA ILE A 94 8.58 -14.27 6.04
C ILE A 94 7.39 -14.83 6.82
N MET A 95 6.49 -13.95 7.27
CA MET A 95 5.28 -14.34 7.99
C MET A 95 4.40 -15.23 7.12
N TYR A 96 4.02 -16.40 7.64
CA TYR A 96 3.03 -17.28 7.03
C TYR A 96 1.61 -16.76 7.33
N ILE A 97 0.81 -16.58 6.27
CA ILE A 97 -0.54 -16.03 6.35
C ILE A 97 -1.50 -17.04 5.72
N PRO A 98 -2.16 -17.90 6.53
CA PRO A 98 -3.06 -18.91 6.01
C PRO A 98 -4.29 -18.26 5.33
N GLY A 99 -4.70 -18.78 4.17
CA GLY A 99 -5.84 -18.24 3.42
C GLY A 99 -5.51 -17.04 2.53
N SER A 100 -4.24 -16.60 2.47
CA SER A 100 -3.82 -15.51 1.57
C SER A 100 -3.77 -15.91 0.09
N GLU A 101 -3.96 -17.19 -0.23
CA GLU A 101 -4.11 -17.70 -1.60
C GLU A 101 -5.32 -17.09 -2.33
N GLU A 102 -6.42 -16.82 -1.63
CA GLU A 102 -7.62 -16.18 -2.21
C GLU A 102 -7.33 -14.73 -2.65
N LEU A 103 -6.40 -14.06 -1.96
CA LEU A 103 -5.97 -12.71 -2.31
C LEU A 103 -5.23 -12.71 -3.65
N VAL A 104 -4.51 -13.79 -3.97
CA VAL A 104 -3.81 -13.95 -5.26
C VAL A 104 -4.81 -13.95 -6.41
N ILE A 105 -5.97 -14.59 -6.25
CA ILE A 105 -7.02 -14.60 -7.28
C ILE A 105 -7.55 -13.19 -7.50
N PHE A 106 -7.86 -12.47 -6.42
CA PHE A 106 -8.34 -11.10 -6.48
C PHE A 106 -7.33 -10.16 -7.16
N ILE A 107 -6.05 -10.22 -6.75
CA ILE A 107 -5.04 -9.30 -7.31
C ILE A 107 -4.72 -9.63 -8.77
N CYS A 108 -4.80 -10.91 -9.20
CA CYS A 108 -4.69 -11.26 -10.61
C CYS A 108 -5.84 -10.67 -11.44
N ALA A 109 -7.07 -10.69 -10.94
CA ALA A 109 -8.21 -10.05 -11.59
C ALA A 109 -8.02 -8.52 -11.65
N PHE A 110 -7.55 -7.91 -10.57
CA PHE A 110 -7.22 -6.48 -10.49
C PHE A 110 -6.14 -6.09 -11.51
N ILE A 111 -5.04 -6.82 -11.59
CA ILE A 111 -3.97 -6.59 -12.59
C ILE A 111 -4.52 -6.75 -14.00
N GLY A 112 -5.32 -7.79 -14.26
CA GLY A 112 -5.98 -8.00 -15.55
C GLY A 112 -6.87 -6.83 -15.96
N ALA A 113 -7.66 -6.29 -15.02
CA ALA A 113 -8.48 -5.11 -15.24
C ALA A 113 -7.63 -3.85 -15.52
N LEU A 114 -6.51 -3.66 -14.81
CA LEU A 114 -5.58 -2.56 -15.06
C LEU A 114 -4.91 -2.66 -16.44
N ILE A 115 -4.48 -3.85 -16.84
CA ILE A 115 -3.90 -4.08 -18.18
C ILE A 115 -4.95 -3.85 -19.27
N GLY A 116 -6.18 -4.33 -19.08
CA GLY A 116 -7.28 -4.10 -19.99
C GLY A 116 -7.64 -2.62 -20.11
N PHE A 117 -7.66 -1.89 -18.99
CA PHE A 117 -7.85 -0.44 -18.98
C PHE A 117 -6.68 0.30 -19.66
N LEU A 118 -5.44 -0.13 -19.38
CA LEU A 118 -4.22 0.46 -19.96
C LEU A 118 -4.22 0.39 -21.48
N TRP A 119 -4.84 -0.62 -22.10
CA TRP A 119 -5.01 -0.68 -23.56
C TRP A 119 -5.71 0.57 -24.14
N TYR A 120 -6.67 1.14 -23.39
CA TYR A 120 -7.42 2.33 -23.79
C TYR A 120 -6.87 3.64 -23.19
N ASN A 121 -6.04 3.53 -22.16
CA ASN A 121 -5.48 4.67 -21.44
C ASN A 121 -4.01 4.95 -21.80
N ALA A 122 -3.33 4.04 -22.49
CA ALA A 122 -1.99 4.25 -23.01
C ALA A 122 -1.98 5.41 -24.03
N TYR A 123 -0.89 6.18 -24.03
CA TYR A 123 -0.77 7.37 -24.86
C TYR A 123 -0.94 7.05 -26.36
N PRO A 124 -1.81 7.78 -27.10
CA PRO A 124 -2.74 8.82 -26.63
C PRO A 124 -4.04 8.24 -26.02
N ALA A 125 -4.39 8.66 -24.81
CA ALA A 125 -5.52 8.08 -24.06
C ALA A 125 -6.88 8.33 -24.74
N GLN A 126 -7.70 7.27 -24.79
CA GLN A 126 -9.09 7.29 -25.25
C GLN A 126 -10.08 7.32 -24.08
N VAL A 127 -9.69 6.75 -22.95
CA VAL A 127 -10.49 6.68 -21.72
C VAL A 127 -9.66 7.17 -20.54
N PHE A 128 -10.23 8.07 -19.75
CA PHE A 128 -9.64 8.57 -18.51
C PHE A 128 -10.16 7.80 -17.30
N MET A 129 -9.31 7.60 -16.31
CA MET A 129 -9.62 6.83 -15.11
C MET A 129 -10.52 7.62 -14.15
N GLY A 130 -10.17 8.89 -13.91
CA GLY A 130 -10.92 9.79 -13.04
C GLY A 130 -10.81 9.42 -11.55
N ASP A 131 -11.47 10.20 -10.70
CA ASP A 131 -11.36 10.05 -9.23
C ASP A 131 -11.85 8.69 -8.74
N THR A 132 -12.92 8.17 -9.34
CA THR A 132 -13.49 6.86 -8.97
C THR A 132 -12.47 5.75 -9.17
N GLY A 133 -11.78 5.70 -10.31
CA GLY A 133 -10.81 4.65 -10.58
C GLY A 133 -9.54 4.81 -9.73
N SER A 134 -8.98 6.02 -9.70
CA SER A 134 -7.68 6.28 -9.08
C SER A 134 -7.70 6.16 -7.55
N LEU A 135 -8.73 6.69 -6.87
CA LEU A 135 -8.88 6.53 -5.42
C LEU A 135 -9.09 5.06 -5.02
N THR A 136 -9.89 4.33 -5.81
CA THR A 136 -10.13 2.90 -5.60
C THR A 136 -8.86 2.08 -5.78
N ILE A 137 -8.06 2.36 -6.80
CA ILE A 137 -6.78 1.67 -7.04
C ILE A 137 -5.83 1.86 -5.86
N GLY A 138 -5.62 3.09 -5.41
CA GLY A 138 -4.76 3.34 -4.25
C GLY A 138 -5.32 2.72 -2.97
N GLY A 139 -6.64 2.71 -2.79
CA GLY A 139 -7.29 2.07 -1.65
C GLY A 139 -7.11 0.56 -1.64
N ILE A 140 -7.29 -0.09 -2.80
CA ILE A 140 -7.03 -1.52 -2.98
C ILE A 140 -5.58 -1.86 -2.65
N ILE A 141 -4.61 -1.12 -3.20
CA ILE A 141 -3.18 -1.35 -2.96
C ILE A 141 -2.85 -1.24 -1.46
N ALA A 142 -3.34 -0.20 -0.79
CA ALA A 142 -3.10 0.01 0.63
C ALA A 142 -3.71 -1.08 1.50
N VAL A 143 -5.00 -1.38 1.30
CA VAL A 143 -5.70 -2.43 2.06
C VAL A 143 -5.07 -3.79 1.82
N TYR A 144 -4.73 -4.11 0.56
CA TYR A 144 -4.08 -5.37 0.22
C TYR A 144 -2.75 -5.53 0.95
N ALA A 145 -1.90 -4.50 0.95
CA ALA A 145 -0.61 -4.53 1.65
C ALA A 145 -0.77 -4.69 3.17
N ILE A 146 -1.81 -4.11 3.78
CA ILE A 146 -2.12 -4.28 5.21
C ILE A 146 -2.58 -5.71 5.51
N ILE A 147 -3.46 -6.29 4.68
CA ILE A 147 -3.96 -7.67 4.88
C ILE A 147 -2.82 -8.68 4.81
N ILE A 148 -1.84 -8.48 3.92
CA ILE A 148 -0.68 -9.36 3.82
C ILE A 148 0.46 -9.00 4.79
N HIS A 149 0.23 -8.10 5.75
CA HIS A 149 1.21 -7.65 6.74
C HIS A 149 2.53 -7.12 6.13
N LYS A 150 2.41 -6.41 4.99
CA LYS A 150 3.51 -5.77 4.24
C LYS A 150 3.28 -4.26 4.08
N GLU A 151 2.52 -3.63 4.96
CA GLU A 151 2.25 -2.20 4.89
C GLU A 151 3.51 -1.34 5.03
N LEU A 152 4.54 -1.82 5.75
CA LEU A 152 5.83 -1.14 5.85
C LEU A 152 6.63 -1.13 4.52
N LEU A 153 6.23 -1.93 3.52
CA LEU A 153 6.78 -1.87 2.16
C LEU A 153 6.12 -0.80 1.28
N ILE A 154 4.97 -0.23 1.69
CA ILE A 154 4.23 0.77 0.90
C ILE A 154 5.11 1.96 0.50
N PRO A 155 5.98 2.52 1.35
CA PRO A 155 6.83 3.63 0.93
C PRO A 155 7.75 3.33 -0.26
N ILE A 156 8.10 2.06 -0.44
CA ILE A 156 8.95 1.60 -1.54
C ILE A 156 8.08 1.25 -2.74
N LEU A 157 7.01 0.47 -2.53
CA LEU A 157 6.11 0.04 -3.60
C LEU A 157 5.39 1.22 -4.26
N CYS A 158 4.87 2.14 -3.43
CA CYS A 158 4.16 3.33 -3.86
C CYS A 158 5.06 4.57 -3.90
N GLY A 159 6.38 4.38 -4.06
CA GLY A 159 7.35 5.48 -3.99
C GLY A 159 7.03 6.63 -4.95
N ILE A 160 6.57 6.32 -6.16
CA ILE A 160 6.15 7.34 -7.15
C ILE A 160 4.96 8.15 -6.62
N PHE A 161 3.90 7.48 -6.12
CA PHE A 161 2.71 8.13 -5.56
C PHE A 161 3.07 9.04 -4.38
N LEU A 162 3.99 8.60 -3.52
CA LEU A 162 4.42 9.38 -2.37
C LEU A 162 5.27 10.59 -2.77
N VAL A 163 6.19 10.44 -3.73
CA VAL A 163 7.01 11.55 -4.22
C VAL A 163 6.14 12.62 -4.87
N GLU A 164 5.11 12.25 -5.62
CA GLU A 164 4.16 13.20 -6.21
C GLU A 164 3.30 13.89 -5.14
N ASN A 165 2.77 13.14 -4.16
CA ASN A 165 2.09 13.74 -3.02
C ASN A 165 2.98 14.77 -2.29
N LEU A 166 4.24 14.39 -2.02
CA LEU A 166 5.20 15.25 -1.34
C LEU A 166 5.54 16.48 -2.18
N SER A 167 5.71 16.34 -3.50
CA SER A 167 6.01 17.47 -4.38
C SER A 167 4.89 18.51 -4.36
N VAL A 168 3.63 18.07 -4.38
CA VAL A 168 2.46 18.97 -4.30
C VAL A 168 2.34 19.64 -2.93
N ILE A 169 2.57 18.90 -1.83
CA ILE A 169 2.58 19.48 -0.48
C ILE A 169 3.67 20.55 -0.36
N LEU A 170 4.89 20.24 -0.80
CA LEU A 170 6.02 21.17 -0.79
C LEU A 170 5.74 22.40 -1.66
N GLN A 171 5.20 22.20 -2.86
CA GLN A 171 4.81 23.29 -3.76
C GLN A 171 3.76 24.21 -3.12
N ARG A 172 2.73 23.64 -2.48
CA ARG A 172 1.69 24.40 -1.78
C ARG A 172 2.28 25.20 -0.60
N LEU A 173 3.15 24.60 0.19
CA LEU A 173 3.81 25.25 1.33
C LEU A 173 4.75 26.37 0.85
N TYR A 174 5.53 26.13 -0.20
CA TYR A 174 6.41 27.11 -0.81
C TYR A 174 5.65 28.33 -1.35
N TYR A 175 4.54 28.09 -2.05
CA TYR A 175 3.66 29.16 -2.54
C TYR A 175 3.06 29.97 -1.39
N LYS A 176 2.58 29.29 -0.33
CA LYS A 176 2.01 29.93 0.86
C LYS A 176 3.05 30.73 1.65
N ALA A 177 4.32 30.34 1.61
CA ALA A 177 5.44 31.05 2.23
C ALA A 177 5.88 32.33 1.48
N GLY A 178 5.18 32.72 0.40
CA GLY A 178 5.35 34.02 -0.25
C GLY A 178 6.32 34.06 -1.42
N LYS A 179 6.92 32.92 -1.79
CA LYS A 179 7.78 32.83 -2.99
C LYS A 179 6.93 32.49 -4.22
N ARG A 180 6.38 33.53 -4.85
CA ARG A 180 5.43 33.48 -5.99
C ARG A 180 6.06 33.11 -7.34
N LYS A 181 7.10 32.27 -7.38
CA LYS A 181 7.63 31.72 -8.64
C LYS A 181 7.52 30.21 -8.59
N GLY A 182 6.81 29.62 -9.55
CA GLY A 182 6.80 28.16 -9.72
C GLY A 182 8.23 27.64 -9.82
N VAL A 183 8.49 26.51 -9.16
CA VAL A 183 9.69 25.71 -9.41
C VAL A 183 9.46 24.94 -10.71
#